data_AF-A0AAW0FCN6-F1
#
_entry.id   AF-A0AAW0FCN6-F1
#
_cell.length_a   1.000
_cell.length_b   1.000
_cell.length_c   1.000
_cell.angle_alpha   90.00
_cell.angle_beta   90.00
_cell.angle_gamma   90.00
#
_symmetry.space_group_name_H-M   'P 1'
#
loop_
_entity.id
_entity.type
_entity.pdbx_description
1 polymer ?
#
loop_
_entity_poly.entity_id
_entity_poly.type
_entity_poly.pdbx_seq_one_letter_code
_entity_poly.pdbx_strand_id
1 'polypeptide(L)'
;MPQEETPSDILNRISSKATDSILRNALEKNLYPVLDQLSPKPRSQIIRSLRIAERDAEAAAELLELINYDVHEKSLNEQVKALERDCQQDWHDGYDKQAEMMMKISKEVLRWLPNLWQVGIERGLEIQSVQKCLILCTTIIKQVARCRSRTEFGELDFSITIYNTDGNVVYEDRRYILQSIAWVWKELLVSVISKNGSSDDILANINRLELKDKIYDYLQKGDEETRPDGRNYWDAHWSEDMKAVAIALLDERHQDRIKAFERHFNFTLYQQILSEDPTLKDHLLQVTRKQMFQDKRLMVSSDYQKAAEIFKAESPDDLLNLYDALPGHMNTAETKKIIFNAFAESDVPALRAKALELIESGLKGAKRRVNDEVEIVFPYFGDAYDWLEMMIDDGKFTIKAPGDRKNRDPAIRNAIARREKMLEKFVEKAIGDPEREWEDPMDGYNSDDSGYRNRKQRAAPDLKEGILYWLEVLGNWKSREEAERV
;
A
#
# COMPACT_ATOMS: atom_id res chain seq x y z
N MET A 1 -37.41 -26.11 -36.08
CA MET A 1 -38.67 -26.40 -35.35
C MET A 1 -38.74 -25.44 -34.18
N PRO A 2 -39.86 -24.77 -33.91
CA PRO A 2 -40.00 -23.96 -32.70
C PRO A 2 -39.79 -24.86 -31.47
N GLN A 3 -38.97 -24.41 -30.51
CA GLN A 3 -38.83 -25.10 -29.23
C GLN A 3 -40.21 -25.11 -28.54
N GLU A 4 -40.65 -26.28 -28.08
CA GLU A 4 -41.86 -26.38 -27.25
C GLU A 4 -41.58 -25.70 -25.90
N GLU A 5 -42.39 -24.69 -25.57
CA GLU A 5 -42.30 -24.02 -24.27
C GLU A 5 -42.73 -24.98 -23.15
N THR A 6 -41.94 -25.04 -22.09
CA THR A 6 -42.25 -25.84 -20.90
C THR A 6 -43.14 -25.06 -19.93
N PRO A 7 -43.89 -25.75 -19.04
CA PRO A 7 -44.63 -25.08 -17.97
C PRO A 7 -43.76 -24.18 -17.08
N SER A 8 -42.51 -24.56 -16.83
CA SER A 8 -41.52 -23.75 -16.11
C SER A 8 -41.21 -22.44 -16.82
N ASP A 9 -41.06 -22.44 -18.15
CA ASP A 9 -40.76 -21.22 -18.92
C ASP A 9 -41.91 -20.21 -18.82
N ILE A 10 -43.15 -20.68 -18.86
CA ILE A 10 -44.34 -19.84 -18.72
C ILE A 10 -44.44 -19.29 -17.29
N LEU A 11 -44.26 -20.14 -16.27
CA LEU A 11 -44.34 -19.72 -14.87
C LEU A 11 -43.27 -18.69 -14.51
N ASN A 12 -42.01 -18.89 -14.94
CA ASN A 12 -40.92 -17.93 -14.73
C ASN A 12 -41.17 -16.58 -15.42
N ARG A 13 -41.83 -16.60 -16.57
CA ARG A 13 -42.19 -15.39 -17.30
C ARG A 13 -43.38 -14.65 -16.68
N ILE A 14 -44.30 -15.36 -16.02
CA ILE A 14 -45.37 -14.72 -15.24
C ILE A 14 -44.79 -14.15 -13.95
N SER A 15 -43.98 -14.92 -13.22
CA SER A 15 -43.38 -14.47 -11.96
C SER A 15 -42.48 -13.24 -12.12
N SER A 16 -41.74 -13.15 -13.23
CA SER A 16 -40.90 -11.96 -13.51
C SER A 16 -41.69 -10.70 -13.87
N LYS A 17 -43.00 -10.79 -14.14
CA LYS A 17 -43.84 -9.65 -14.56
C LYS A 17 -44.95 -9.30 -13.57
N ALA A 18 -45.36 -10.23 -12.74
CA ALA A 18 -46.50 -10.09 -11.83
C ALA A 18 -46.01 -9.88 -10.39
N THR A 19 -46.75 -9.07 -9.61
CA THR A 19 -46.61 -9.06 -8.15
C THR A 19 -47.11 -10.38 -7.56
N ASP A 20 -46.70 -10.73 -6.34
CA ASP A 20 -47.11 -11.96 -5.66
C ASP A 20 -48.63 -12.15 -5.63
N SER A 21 -49.38 -11.07 -5.39
CA SER A 21 -50.84 -11.07 -5.39
C SER A 21 -51.44 -11.37 -6.76
N ILE A 22 -50.87 -10.81 -7.83
CA ILE A 22 -51.33 -11.04 -9.21
C ILE A 22 -50.97 -12.45 -9.65
N LEU A 23 -49.75 -12.91 -9.34
CA LEU A 23 -49.30 -14.26 -9.62
C LEU A 23 -50.21 -15.27 -8.92
N ARG A 24 -50.45 -15.12 -7.62
CA ARG A 24 -51.34 -15.99 -6.86
C ARG A 24 -52.74 -16.03 -7.46
N ASN A 25 -53.34 -14.89 -7.77
CA ASN A 25 -54.66 -14.82 -8.42
C ASN A 25 -54.66 -15.52 -9.80
N ALA A 26 -53.58 -15.38 -10.58
CA ALA A 26 -53.47 -16.02 -11.88
C ALA A 26 -53.35 -17.55 -11.75
N LEU A 27 -52.58 -18.03 -10.77
CA LEU A 27 -52.44 -19.46 -10.45
C LEU A 27 -53.77 -20.03 -9.96
N GLU A 28 -54.45 -19.37 -9.02
CA GLU A 28 -55.76 -19.76 -8.50
C GLU A 28 -56.84 -19.85 -9.58
N LYS A 29 -56.85 -18.90 -10.51
CA LYS A 29 -57.86 -18.85 -11.57
C LYS A 29 -57.61 -19.84 -12.70
N ASN A 30 -56.36 -20.04 -13.11
CA ASN A 30 -56.04 -20.73 -14.36
C ASN A 30 -55.28 -22.05 -14.18
N LEU A 31 -54.45 -22.19 -13.16
CA LEU A 31 -53.59 -23.37 -12.99
C LEU A 31 -54.18 -24.37 -11.98
N TYR A 32 -54.59 -23.92 -10.80
CA TYR A 32 -55.08 -24.82 -9.75
C TYR A 32 -56.27 -25.68 -10.21
N PRO A 33 -57.29 -25.15 -10.91
CA PRO A 33 -58.40 -25.99 -11.41
C PRO A 33 -57.94 -27.09 -12.36
N VAL A 34 -56.91 -26.83 -13.17
CA VAL A 34 -56.34 -27.82 -14.11
C VAL A 34 -55.60 -28.91 -13.33
N LEU A 35 -54.78 -28.52 -12.34
CA LEU A 35 -54.08 -29.46 -11.47
C LEU A 35 -55.06 -30.35 -10.69
N ASP A 36 -56.17 -29.78 -10.23
CA ASP A 36 -57.24 -30.47 -9.51
C ASP A 36 -58.12 -31.37 -10.38
N GLN A 37 -57.98 -31.31 -11.71
CA GLN A 37 -58.67 -32.19 -12.66
C GLN A 37 -57.77 -33.32 -13.18
N LEU A 38 -56.48 -33.32 -12.87
CA LEU A 38 -55.56 -34.37 -13.30
C LEU A 38 -55.95 -35.75 -12.76
N SER A 39 -55.66 -36.81 -13.52
CA SER A 39 -55.84 -38.19 -13.05
C SER A 39 -55.01 -38.48 -11.79
N PRO A 40 -55.39 -39.48 -10.97
CA PRO A 40 -54.80 -39.67 -9.64
C PRO A 40 -53.27 -39.78 -9.64
N LYS A 41 -52.68 -40.50 -10.61
CA LYS A 41 -51.24 -40.76 -10.65
C LYS A 41 -50.39 -39.49 -10.86
N PRO A 42 -50.60 -38.67 -11.92
CA PRO A 42 -49.93 -37.36 -12.07
C PRO A 42 -50.20 -36.41 -10.90
N ARG A 43 -51.44 -36.38 -10.39
CA ARG A 43 -51.81 -35.52 -9.25
C ARG A 43 -51.00 -35.86 -8.00
N SER A 44 -50.88 -37.14 -7.66
CA SER A 44 -50.08 -37.58 -6.49
C SER A 44 -48.59 -37.23 -6.65
N GLN A 45 -48.03 -37.32 -7.85
CA GLN A 45 -46.64 -36.93 -8.13
C GLN A 45 -46.43 -35.41 -7.94
N ILE A 46 -47.37 -34.60 -8.42
CA ILE A 46 -47.34 -33.14 -8.24
C ILE A 46 -47.48 -32.77 -6.76
N ILE A 47 -48.46 -33.35 -6.05
CA ILE A 47 -48.63 -33.11 -4.60
C ILE A 47 -47.36 -33.46 -3.82
N ARG A 48 -46.71 -34.58 -4.13
CA ARG A 48 -45.45 -34.95 -3.49
C ARG A 48 -44.36 -33.90 -3.76
N SER A 49 -44.26 -33.41 -4.98
CA SER A 49 -43.26 -32.39 -5.36
C SER A 49 -43.56 -31.04 -4.69
N LEU A 50 -44.82 -30.63 -4.63
CA LEU A 50 -45.24 -29.40 -3.93
C LEU A 50 -44.99 -29.48 -2.43
N ARG A 51 -45.19 -30.65 -1.79
CA ARG A 51 -44.86 -30.84 -0.37
C ARG A 51 -43.35 -30.79 -0.08
N ILE A 52 -42.53 -31.16 -1.05
CA ILE A 52 -41.07 -30.99 -0.92
C ILE A 52 -40.75 -29.49 -1.01
N ALA A 53 -41.26 -28.80 -2.03
CA ALA A 53 -41.07 -27.37 -2.20
C ALA A 53 -41.62 -26.52 -1.02
N GLU A 54 -42.74 -26.93 -0.43
CA GLU A 54 -43.33 -26.31 0.77
C GLU A 54 -42.37 -26.38 1.95
N ARG A 55 -41.80 -27.57 2.23
CA ARG A 55 -40.80 -27.74 3.30
C ARG A 55 -39.53 -26.95 3.02
N ASP A 56 -39.08 -26.94 1.76
CA ASP A 56 -37.90 -26.16 1.36
C ASP A 56 -38.14 -24.66 1.55
N ALA A 57 -39.36 -24.17 1.28
CA ALA A 57 -39.76 -22.79 1.49
C ALA A 57 -39.90 -22.43 2.98
N GLU A 58 -40.47 -23.32 3.80
CA GLU A 58 -40.53 -23.17 5.27
C GLU A 58 -39.12 -23.10 5.87
N ALA A 59 -38.24 -24.04 5.50
CA ALA A 59 -36.86 -24.05 5.95
C ALA A 59 -36.09 -22.80 5.48
N ALA A 60 -36.34 -22.34 4.24
CA ALA A 60 -35.79 -21.07 3.76
C ALA A 60 -36.27 -19.90 4.62
N ALA A 61 -37.57 -19.79 4.91
CA ALA A 61 -38.12 -18.71 5.73
C ALA A 61 -37.51 -18.68 7.14
N GLU A 62 -37.38 -19.83 7.80
CA GLU A 62 -36.70 -19.95 9.10
C GLU A 62 -35.24 -19.47 9.04
N LEU A 63 -34.52 -19.81 7.97
CA LEU A 63 -33.15 -19.36 7.75
C LEU A 63 -33.07 -17.85 7.48
N LEU A 64 -34.05 -17.26 6.79
CA LEU A 64 -34.09 -15.82 6.56
C LEU A 64 -34.29 -15.02 7.84
N GLU A 65 -35.02 -15.57 8.81
CA GLU A 65 -35.13 -14.96 10.15
C GLU A 65 -33.78 -14.87 10.87
N LEU A 66 -32.80 -15.73 10.52
CA LEU A 66 -31.45 -15.68 11.08
C LEU A 66 -30.60 -14.52 10.52
N ILE A 67 -30.97 -13.94 9.38
CA ILE A 67 -30.30 -12.74 8.87
C ILE A 67 -30.55 -11.59 9.85
N ASN A 68 -31.80 -11.32 10.21
CA ASN A 68 -32.21 -10.28 11.18
C ASN A 68 -31.38 -8.97 11.14
N TYR A 69 -31.20 -8.42 9.93
CA TYR A 69 -30.27 -7.31 9.69
C TYR A 69 -30.53 -6.11 10.61
N ASP A 70 -31.79 -5.69 10.76
CA ASP A 70 -32.13 -4.46 11.51
C ASP A 70 -31.80 -4.58 13.00
N VAL A 71 -31.95 -5.78 13.57
CA VAL A 71 -31.61 -6.03 14.98
C VAL A 71 -30.11 -5.98 15.20
N HIS A 72 -29.33 -6.63 14.33
CA HIS A 72 -27.87 -6.61 14.43
C HIS A 72 -27.28 -5.23 14.09
N GLU A 73 -27.81 -4.53 13.09
CA GLU A 73 -27.41 -3.16 12.75
C GLU A 73 -27.60 -2.23 13.94
N LYS A 74 -28.78 -2.25 14.57
CA LYS A 74 -29.04 -1.42 15.75
C LYS A 74 -28.11 -1.78 16.90
N SER A 75 -28.01 -3.07 17.24
CA SER A 75 -27.18 -3.58 18.33
C SER A 75 -25.70 -3.20 18.18
N LEU A 76 -25.12 -3.48 17.01
CA LEU A 76 -23.69 -3.23 16.75
C LEU A 76 -23.39 -1.72 16.73
N ASN A 77 -24.24 -0.91 16.10
CA ASN A 77 -24.05 0.54 16.09
C ASN A 77 -24.17 1.17 17.48
N GLU A 78 -25.09 0.70 18.33
CA GLU A 78 -25.20 1.18 19.71
C GLU A 78 -23.96 0.80 20.52
N GLN A 79 -23.44 -0.42 20.36
CA GLN A 79 -22.24 -0.87 21.06
C GLN A 79 -20.97 -0.15 20.61
N VAL A 80 -20.77 0.07 19.30
CA VAL A 80 -19.63 0.86 18.79
C VAL A 80 -19.69 2.29 19.31
N LYS A 81 -20.86 2.95 19.28
CA LYS A 81 -21.02 4.30 19.84
C LYS A 81 -20.72 4.33 21.34
N ALA A 82 -21.08 3.28 22.08
CA ALA A 82 -20.73 3.18 23.50
C ALA A 82 -19.22 3.06 23.69
N LEU A 83 -18.55 2.20 22.91
CA LEU A 83 -17.10 2.02 22.94
C LEU A 83 -16.36 3.33 22.61
N GLU A 84 -16.79 4.04 21.56
CA GLU A 84 -16.18 5.31 21.15
C GLU A 84 -16.31 6.38 22.24
N ARG A 85 -17.48 6.48 22.90
CA ARG A 85 -17.66 7.39 24.04
C ARG A 85 -16.76 7.03 25.21
N ASP A 86 -16.63 5.73 25.51
CA ASP A 86 -15.77 5.25 26.60
C ASP A 86 -14.30 5.55 26.31
N CYS A 87 -13.83 5.28 25.08
CA CYS A 87 -12.48 5.63 24.62
C CYS A 87 -12.19 7.14 24.68
N GLN A 88 -13.21 7.99 24.55
CA GLN A 88 -13.05 9.45 24.66
C GLN A 88 -13.01 9.93 26.12
N GLN A 89 -13.77 9.29 27.00
CA GLN A 89 -13.93 9.70 28.40
C GLN A 89 -12.80 9.15 29.29
N ASP A 90 -12.36 7.92 29.03
CA ASP A 90 -11.40 7.19 29.86
C ASP A 90 -10.31 6.54 29.01
N TRP A 91 -9.61 7.36 28.23
CA TRP A 91 -8.58 6.88 27.31
C TRP A 91 -7.31 6.36 28.02
N HIS A 92 -7.06 6.81 29.25
CA HIS A 92 -5.86 6.47 30.00
C HIS A 92 -5.97 5.14 30.74
N ASP A 93 -7.06 4.95 31.48
CA ASP A 93 -7.22 3.89 32.48
C ASP A 93 -8.33 2.88 32.10
N GLY A 94 -9.21 3.22 31.15
CA GLY A 94 -10.34 2.39 30.74
C GLY A 94 -10.03 1.21 29.80
N TYR A 95 -8.75 0.91 29.54
CA TYR A 95 -8.34 -0.04 28.48
C TYR A 95 -8.90 -1.46 28.67
N ASP A 96 -8.98 -1.97 29.91
CA ASP A 96 -9.58 -3.29 30.22
C ASP A 96 -11.06 -3.33 29.84
N LYS A 97 -11.82 -2.32 30.25
CA LYS A 97 -13.24 -2.19 29.93
C LYS A 97 -13.46 -2.04 28.42
N GLN A 98 -12.61 -1.25 27.76
CA GLN A 98 -12.64 -1.09 26.31
C GLN A 98 -12.38 -2.43 25.62
N ALA A 99 -11.40 -3.22 26.08
CA ALA A 99 -11.13 -4.56 25.58
C ALA A 99 -12.37 -5.48 25.68
N GLU A 100 -13.08 -5.46 26.82
CA GLU A 100 -14.32 -6.20 27.01
C GLU A 100 -15.41 -5.77 26.03
N MET A 101 -15.55 -4.46 25.78
CA MET A 101 -16.50 -3.92 24.82
C MET A 101 -16.16 -4.31 23.38
N MET A 102 -14.88 -4.24 22.98
CA MET A 102 -14.41 -4.72 21.67
C MET A 102 -14.69 -6.21 21.49
N MET A 103 -14.42 -7.01 22.54
CA MET A 103 -14.66 -8.45 22.56
C MET A 103 -16.15 -8.76 22.43
N LYS A 104 -17.03 -8.00 23.10
CA LYS A 104 -18.48 -8.15 23.00
C LYS A 104 -18.99 -7.89 21.57
N ILE A 105 -18.56 -6.78 20.96
CA ILE A 105 -18.92 -6.44 19.57
C ILE A 105 -18.44 -7.53 18.61
N SER A 106 -17.19 -7.96 18.76
CA SER A 106 -16.58 -8.97 17.90
C SER A 106 -17.27 -10.32 18.03
N LYS A 107 -17.63 -10.75 19.25
CA LYS A 107 -18.38 -11.99 19.50
C LYS A 107 -19.76 -11.98 18.85
N GLU A 108 -20.45 -10.84 18.82
CA GLU A 108 -21.72 -10.74 18.10
C GLU A 108 -21.53 -10.96 16.60
N VAL A 109 -20.53 -10.30 15.99
CA VAL A 109 -20.20 -10.51 14.58
C VAL A 109 -19.82 -11.97 14.30
N LEU A 110 -18.95 -12.58 15.11
CA LEU A 110 -18.52 -13.98 14.92
C LEU A 110 -19.66 -14.98 15.05
N ARG A 111 -20.64 -14.73 15.93
CA ARG A 111 -21.83 -15.58 16.06
C ARG A 111 -22.78 -15.44 14.88
N TRP A 112 -22.76 -14.30 14.20
CA TRP A 112 -23.64 -14.03 13.06
C TRP A 112 -23.07 -14.61 11.75
N LEU A 113 -21.75 -14.63 11.58
CA LEU A 113 -21.10 -15.15 10.36
C LEU A 113 -21.53 -16.57 9.94
N PRO A 114 -21.66 -17.57 10.83
CA PRO A 114 -22.16 -18.90 10.46
C PRO A 114 -23.54 -18.86 9.80
N ASN A 115 -24.47 -18.05 10.34
CA ASN A 115 -25.83 -17.92 9.79
C ASN A 115 -25.79 -17.26 8.42
N LEU A 116 -25.00 -16.19 8.27
CA LEU A 116 -24.83 -15.51 6.98
C LEU A 116 -24.21 -16.45 5.93
N TRP A 117 -23.25 -17.28 6.34
CA TRP A 117 -22.64 -18.27 5.46
C TRP A 117 -23.65 -19.33 5.01
N GLN A 118 -24.39 -19.90 5.96
CA GLN A 118 -25.42 -20.90 5.66
C GLN A 118 -26.49 -20.36 4.71
N VAL A 119 -27.01 -19.16 4.96
CA VAL A 119 -28.08 -18.57 4.14
C VAL A 119 -27.55 -18.21 2.73
N GLY A 120 -26.46 -17.45 2.66
CA GLY A 120 -25.99 -16.86 1.41
C GLY A 120 -25.17 -17.80 0.53
N ILE A 121 -24.38 -18.69 1.14
CA ILE A 121 -23.42 -19.54 0.42
C ILE A 121 -23.97 -20.94 0.26
N GLU A 122 -24.28 -21.61 1.37
CA GLU A 122 -24.72 -23.01 1.35
C GLU A 122 -26.10 -23.14 0.69
N ARG A 123 -27.07 -22.31 1.08
CA ARG A 123 -28.42 -22.32 0.48
C ARG A 123 -28.55 -21.45 -0.76
N GLY A 124 -27.68 -20.45 -0.94
CA GLY A 124 -27.77 -19.51 -2.06
C GLY A 124 -28.98 -18.59 -2.02
N LEU A 125 -29.47 -18.28 -0.81
CA LEU A 125 -30.66 -17.45 -0.58
C LEU A 125 -30.25 -16.03 -0.21
N GLU A 126 -31.08 -15.04 -0.57
CA GLU A 126 -30.97 -13.66 -0.08
C GLU A 126 -29.55 -13.06 -0.19
N ILE A 127 -28.86 -13.36 -1.29
CA ILE A 127 -27.45 -12.98 -1.52
C ILE A 127 -27.23 -11.48 -1.26
N GLN A 128 -28.14 -10.62 -1.71
CA GLN A 128 -28.05 -9.16 -1.51
C GLN A 128 -28.17 -8.77 -0.03
N SER A 129 -29.08 -9.39 0.71
CA SER A 129 -29.25 -9.18 2.14
C SER A 129 -28.00 -9.65 2.90
N VAL A 130 -27.43 -10.79 2.55
CA VAL A 130 -26.16 -11.30 3.11
C VAL A 130 -25.00 -10.34 2.81
N GLN A 131 -24.88 -9.84 1.58
CA GLN A 131 -23.87 -8.81 1.24
C GLN A 131 -24.01 -7.58 2.14
N LYS A 132 -25.23 -7.08 2.35
CA LYS A 132 -25.50 -5.92 3.23
C LYS A 132 -25.02 -6.21 4.66
N CYS A 133 -25.27 -7.41 5.18
CA CYS A 133 -24.80 -7.84 6.50
C CYS A 133 -23.27 -7.88 6.56
N LEU A 134 -22.59 -8.45 5.56
CA LEU A 134 -21.13 -8.54 5.53
C LEU A 134 -20.46 -7.16 5.42
N ILE A 135 -21.07 -6.20 4.72
CA ILE A 135 -20.63 -4.80 4.70
C ILE A 135 -20.67 -4.21 6.09
N LEU A 136 -21.79 -4.40 6.81
CA LEU A 136 -21.95 -3.94 8.20
C LEU A 136 -20.89 -4.59 9.11
N CYS A 137 -20.74 -5.92 9.07
CA CYS A 137 -19.72 -6.64 9.85
C CYS A 137 -18.32 -6.07 9.60
N THR A 138 -17.93 -5.92 8.33
CA THR A 138 -16.61 -5.39 7.96
C THR A 138 -16.42 -3.96 8.47
N THR A 139 -17.45 -3.12 8.33
CA THR A 139 -17.41 -1.70 8.74
C THR A 139 -17.26 -1.58 10.26
N ILE A 140 -18.08 -2.32 11.02
CA ILE A 140 -18.05 -2.34 12.48
C ILE A 140 -16.68 -2.81 12.98
N ILE A 141 -16.14 -3.90 12.44
CA ILE A 141 -14.84 -4.40 12.87
C ILE A 141 -13.69 -3.44 12.51
N LYS A 142 -13.73 -2.80 11.33
CA LYS A 142 -12.76 -1.74 11.01
C LYS A 142 -12.88 -0.53 11.95
N GLN A 143 -14.09 -0.16 12.40
CA GLN A 143 -14.30 0.91 13.37
C GLN A 143 -13.75 0.54 14.75
N VAL A 144 -14.06 -0.67 15.25
CA VAL A 144 -13.53 -1.19 16.51
C VAL A 144 -11.99 -1.24 16.47
N ALA A 145 -11.40 -1.76 15.40
CA ALA A 145 -9.94 -1.83 15.25
C ALA A 145 -9.24 -0.47 15.16
N ARG A 146 -9.98 0.60 14.80
CA ARG A 146 -9.46 1.97 14.69
C ARG A 146 -9.91 2.87 15.84
N CYS A 147 -10.61 2.32 16.84
CA CYS A 147 -10.97 3.10 18.01
C CYS A 147 -9.69 3.46 18.77
N ARG A 148 -9.67 4.64 19.40
CA ARG A 148 -8.47 5.18 20.07
C ARG A 148 -8.23 4.55 21.45
N SER A 149 -8.60 3.29 21.62
CA SER A 149 -8.27 2.54 22.84
C SER A 149 -6.78 2.27 22.91
N ARG A 150 -6.25 2.14 24.13
CA ARG A 150 -4.88 1.66 24.34
C ARG A 150 -4.73 0.16 24.17
N THR A 151 -5.83 -0.60 24.28
CA THR A 151 -5.83 -2.03 23.98
C THR A 151 -5.76 -2.21 22.47
N GLU A 152 -4.72 -2.89 22.00
CA GLU A 152 -4.61 -3.20 20.58
C GLU A 152 -5.62 -4.28 20.21
N PHE A 153 -6.45 -4.00 19.20
CA PHE A 153 -7.44 -4.97 18.72
C PHE A 153 -6.81 -6.30 18.26
N GLY A 154 -5.55 -6.27 17.82
CA GLY A 154 -4.80 -7.45 17.41
C GLY A 154 -4.35 -8.37 18.56
N GLU A 155 -4.41 -7.89 19.81
CA GLU A 155 -4.08 -8.68 21.01
C GLU A 155 -5.27 -9.52 21.51
N LEU A 156 -6.48 -9.26 20.99
CA LEU A 156 -7.68 -9.99 21.37
C LEU A 156 -7.72 -11.35 20.69
N ASP A 157 -7.96 -12.40 21.47
CA ASP A 157 -8.09 -13.76 20.96
C ASP A 157 -9.54 -14.06 20.55
N PHE A 158 -9.72 -14.47 19.30
CA PHE A 158 -11.01 -14.76 18.70
C PHE A 158 -10.99 -16.14 18.08
N SER A 159 -11.94 -16.99 18.45
CA SER A 159 -12.16 -18.27 17.76
C SER A 159 -13.49 -18.30 17.06
N ILE A 160 -13.51 -18.93 15.88
CA ILE A 160 -14.72 -19.23 15.14
C ILE A 160 -14.60 -20.62 14.52
N THR A 161 -15.73 -21.32 14.53
CA THR A 161 -15.92 -22.57 13.80
C THR A 161 -17.24 -22.47 13.06
N ILE A 162 -17.21 -22.72 11.74
CA ILE A 162 -18.41 -22.75 10.91
C ILE A 162 -18.65 -24.20 10.51
N TYR A 163 -19.89 -24.64 10.68
CA TYR A 163 -20.35 -25.98 10.33
C TYR A 163 -21.32 -25.90 9.16
N ASN A 164 -21.28 -26.88 8.26
CA ASN A 164 -22.32 -27.05 7.26
C ASN A 164 -23.58 -27.71 7.87
N THR A 165 -24.63 -27.86 7.05
CA THR A 165 -25.88 -28.52 7.46
C THR A 165 -25.74 -29.98 7.86
N ASP A 166 -24.68 -30.66 7.40
CA ASP A 166 -24.34 -32.03 7.81
C ASP A 166 -23.57 -32.10 9.14
N GLY A 167 -23.22 -30.94 9.72
CA GLY A 167 -22.43 -30.86 10.96
C GLY A 167 -20.92 -31.00 10.76
N ASN A 168 -20.43 -30.96 9.52
CA ASN A 168 -19.01 -30.97 9.21
C ASN A 168 -18.41 -29.56 9.35
N VAL A 169 -17.19 -29.47 9.89
CA VAL A 169 -16.45 -28.21 9.98
C VAL A 169 -16.00 -27.80 8.58
N VAL A 170 -16.44 -26.62 8.13
CA VAL A 170 -16.04 -26.01 6.86
C VAL A 170 -15.06 -24.85 7.04
N TYR A 171 -14.91 -24.34 8.26
CA TYR A 171 -13.94 -23.30 8.60
C TYR A 171 -13.61 -23.30 10.08
N GLU A 172 -12.34 -23.17 10.43
CA GLU A 172 -11.88 -22.90 11.80
C GLU A 172 -10.72 -21.89 11.76
N ASP A 173 -10.80 -20.84 12.58
CA ASP A 173 -9.68 -19.90 12.81
C ASP A 173 -9.71 -19.37 14.24
N ARG A 174 -8.53 -18.96 14.75
CA ARG A 174 -8.29 -18.53 16.14
C ARG A 174 -7.57 -17.19 16.29
N ARG A 175 -7.55 -16.34 15.25
CA ARG A 175 -6.72 -15.12 15.30
C ARG A 175 -7.49 -13.86 14.96
N TYR A 176 -7.85 -13.68 13.69
CA TYR A 176 -8.29 -12.38 13.21
C TYR A 176 -9.72 -12.42 12.67
N ILE A 177 -10.63 -11.70 13.30
CA ILE A 177 -12.02 -11.61 12.84
C ILE A 177 -12.16 -11.07 11.41
N LEU A 178 -11.29 -10.13 10.99
CA LEU A 178 -11.29 -9.61 9.61
C LEU A 178 -10.93 -10.68 8.58
N GLN A 179 -10.15 -11.68 8.99
CA GLN A 179 -9.79 -12.82 8.16
C GLN A 179 -10.97 -13.77 8.01
N SER A 180 -11.72 -14.04 9.08
CA SER A 180 -12.97 -14.80 9.01
C SER A 180 -14.04 -14.10 8.15
N ILE A 181 -14.16 -12.78 8.25
CA ILE A 181 -15.05 -12.00 7.37
C ILE A 181 -14.59 -12.07 5.91
N ALA A 182 -13.29 -11.94 5.65
CA ALA A 182 -12.74 -12.07 4.29
C ALA A 182 -12.96 -13.48 3.72
N TRP A 183 -12.85 -14.52 4.54
CA TRP A 183 -13.17 -15.89 4.13
C TRP A 183 -14.65 -16.02 3.74
N VAL A 184 -15.60 -15.47 4.52
CA VAL A 184 -17.02 -15.51 4.12
C VAL A 184 -17.28 -14.72 2.82
N TRP A 185 -16.59 -13.59 2.60
CA TRP A 185 -16.65 -12.88 1.31
C TRP A 185 -16.10 -13.71 0.14
N LYS A 186 -15.00 -14.45 0.34
CA LYS A 186 -14.46 -15.39 -0.65
C LYS A 186 -15.52 -16.42 -1.03
N GLU A 187 -16.08 -17.10 -0.03
CA GLU A 187 -17.10 -18.13 -0.21
C GLU A 187 -18.31 -17.60 -0.99
N LEU A 188 -18.77 -16.38 -0.65
CA LEU A 188 -19.90 -15.75 -1.33
C LEU A 188 -19.58 -15.41 -2.78
N LEU A 189 -18.42 -14.81 -3.05
CA LEU A 189 -17.98 -14.47 -4.40
C LEU A 189 -17.92 -15.71 -5.30
N VAL A 190 -17.25 -16.76 -4.83
CA VAL A 190 -17.06 -18.01 -5.57
C VAL A 190 -18.41 -18.71 -5.80
N SER A 191 -19.25 -18.81 -4.76
CA SER A 191 -20.59 -19.43 -4.86
C SER A 191 -21.48 -18.73 -5.89
N VAL A 192 -21.50 -17.38 -5.89
CA VAL A 192 -22.33 -16.61 -6.82
C VAL A 192 -21.87 -16.77 -8.26
N ILE A 193 -20.57 -16.69 -8.53
CA ILE A 193 -20.03 -16.86 -9.89
C ILE A 193 -20.26 -18.30 -10.39
N SER A 194 -20.04 -19.31 -9.53
CA SER A 194 -20.25 -20.72 -9.91
C SER A 194 -21.69 -21.03 -10.32
N LYS A 195 -22.66 -20.27 -9.81
CA LYS A 195 -24.08 -20.36 -10.15
C LYS A 195 -24.48 -19.45 -11.32
N ASN A 196 -23.51 -18.90 -12.05
CA ASN A 196 -23.69 -17.91 -13.13
C ASN A 196 -24.43 -16.63 -12.70
N GLY A 197 -24.30 -16.24 -11.43
CA GLY A 197 -24.81 -14.97 -10.92
C GLY A 197 -23.89 -13.80 -11.27
N SER A 198 -24.44 -12.57 -11.27
CA SER A 198 -23.61 -11.36 -11.39
C SER A 198 -22.81 -11.13 -10.09
N SER A 199 -21.49 -10.97 -10.24
CA SER A 199 -20.56 -10.69 -9.13
C SER A 199 -20.15 -9.23 -9.04
N ASP A 200 -20.64 -8.36 -9.92
CA ASP A 200 -20.17 -6.97 -10.03
C ASP A 200 -20.34 -6.19 -8.72
N ASP A 201 -21.51 -6.29 -8.09
CA ASP A 201 -21.80 -5.65 -6.81
C ASP A 201 -20.94 -6.21 -5.66
N ILE A 202 -20.64 -7.51 -5.69
CA ILE A 202 -19.78 -8.17 -4.69
C ILE A 202 -18.36 -7.64 -4.83
N LEU A 203 -17.82 -7.65 -6.05
CA LEU A 203 -16.47 -7.15 -6.33
C LEU A 203 -16.34 -5.66 -6.02
N ALA A 204 -17.36 -4.85 -6.36
CA ALA A 204 -17.38 -3.43 -6.00
C ALA A 204 -17.33 -3.22 -4.49
N ASN A 205 -18.08 -4.01 -3.71
CA ASN A 205 -18.03 -3.95 -2.25
C ASN A 205 -16.70 -4.44 -1.68
N ILE A 206 -16.15 -5.54 -2.18
CA ILE A 206 -14.83 -6.06 -1.79
C ILE A 206 -13.74 -5.00 -2.01
N ASN A 207 -13.77 -4.33 -3.16
CA ASN A 207 -12.82 -3.27 -3.50
C ASN A 207 -12.99 -2.06 -2.57
N ARG A 208 -14.23 -1.59 -2.38
CA ARG A 208 -14.55 -0.48 -1.46
C ARG A 208 -14.11 -0.76 -0.03
N LEU A 209 -14.19 -2.03 0.38
CA LEU A 209 -13.78 -2.49 1.71
C LEU A 209 -12.30 -2.86 1.79
N GLU A 210 -11.51 -2.68 0.73
CA GLU A 210 -10.07 -3.02 0.70
C GLU A 210 -9.79 -4.47 1.11
N LEU A 211 -10.70 -5.39 0.76
CA LEU A 211 -10.59 -6.82 1.07
C LEU A 211 -10.02 -7.64 -0.10
N LYS A 212 -9.83 -7.02 -1.28
CA LYS A 212 -9.43 -7.71 -2.51
C LYS A 212 -8.25 -8.63 -2.26
N ASP A 213 -7.09 -8.09 -1.86
CA ASP A 213 -5.89 -8.91 -1.67
C ASP A 213 -6.07 -10.01 -0.63
N LYS A 214 -6.73 -9.72 0.50
CA LYS A 214 -7.00 -10.72 1.53
C LYS A 214 -7.81 -11.90 1.01
N ILE A 215 -8.86 -11.63 0.24
CA ILE A 215 -9.73 -12.66 -0.35
C ILE A 215 -8.95 -13.53 -1.33
N TYR A 216 -8.16 -12.92 -2.21
CA TYR A 216 -7.34 -13.67 -3.15
C TYR A 216 -6.24 -14.48 -2.47
N ASP A 217 -5.74 -14.05 -1.31
CA ASP A 217 -4.78 -14.83 -0.52
C ASP A 217 -5.42 -16.06 0.16
N TYR A 218 -6.75 -16.18 0.12
CA TYR A 218 -7.50 -17.37 0.53
C TYR A 218 -7.94 -18.27 -0.64
N LEU A 219 -7.60 -17.93 -1.90
CA LEU A 219 -7.84 -18.83 -3.01
C LEU A 219 -6.66 -19.81 -3.12
N GLN A 220 -6.96 -21.11 -3.15
CA GLN A 220 -5.96 -22.17 -3.28
C GLN A 220 -5.18 -22.04 -4.59
N LYS A 221 -3.84 -22.14 -4.49
CA LYS A 221 -2.94 -22.13 -5.65
C LYS A 221 -2.56 -23.58 -5.98
N GLY A 222 -3.10 -24.12 -7.07
CA GLY A 222 -2.84 -25.51 -7.47
C GLY A 222 -3.32 -26.52 -6.42
N ASP A 223 -2.48 -27.51 -6.10
CA ASP A 223 -2.80 -28.60 -5.17
C ASP A 223 -2.37 -28.33 -3.71
N GLU A 224 -2.05 -27.07 -3.35
CA GLU A 224 -1.58 -26.73 -2.01
C GLU A 224 -2.69 -26.85 -0.96
N GLU A 225 -2.58 -27.78 0.01
CA GLU A 225 -3.59 -27.92 1.07
C GLU A 225 -3.50 -26.80 2.13
N THR A 226 -2.31 -26.21 2.29
CA THR A 226 -2.00 -25.19 3.31
C THR A 226 -1.36 -23.96 2.70
N ARG A 227 -1.77 -22.80 3.19
CA ARG A 227 -1.23 -21.47 2.88
C ARG A 227 0.21 -21.31 3.40
N PRO A 228 0.97 -20.33 2.89
CA PRO A 228 2.33 -20.01 3.36
C PRO A 228 2.44 -19.70 4.87
N ASP A 229 1.34 -19.30 5.50
CA ASP A 229 1.26 -19.04 6.94
C ASP A 229 0.90 -20.28 7.79
N GLY A 230 0.85 -21.46 7.15
CA GLY A 230 0.54 -22.75 7.77
C GLY A 230 -0.94 -23.04 7.97
N ARG A 231 -1.84 -22.21 7.44
CA ARG A 231 -3.30 -22.37 7.60
C ARG A 231 -3.95 -23.06 6.42
N ASN A 232 -5.04 -23.77 6.66
CA ASN A 232 -5.80 -24.42 5.58
C ASN A 232 -6.53 -23.36 4.71
N TYR A 233 -6.70 -23.67 3.43
CA TYR A 233 -7.56 -22.87 2.54
C TYR A 233 -9.06 -23.04 2.84
N TRP A 234 -9.40 -24.20 3.44
CA TRP A 234 -10.77 -24.59 3.79
C TRP A 234 -11.68 -24.71 2.56
N ASP A 235 -11.17 -25.27 1.47
CA ASP A 235 -11.90 -25.40 0.19
C ASP A 235 -12.42 -26.84 -0.05
N ALA A 236 -12.26 -27.74 0.93
CA ALA A 236 -12.61 -29.15 0.76
C ALA A 236 -14.12 -29.39 0.54
N HIS A 237 -14.97 -28.48 1.02
CA HIS A 237 -16.42 -28.52 0.80
C HIS A 237 -16.87 -27.91 -0.53
N TRP A 238 -15.96 -27.30 -1.31
CA TRP A 238 -16.30 -26.70 -2.59
C TRP A 238 -16.66 -27.74 -3.64
N SER A 239 -17.66 -27.41 -4.45
CA SER A 239 -17.92 -28.13 -5.69
C SER A 239 -16.79 -27.91 -6.71
N GLU A 240 -16.72 -28.77 -7.72
CA GLU A 240 -15.76 -28.61 -8.82
C GLU A 240 -15.94 -27.29 -9.58
N ASP A 241 -17.19 -26.82 -9.74
CA ASP A 241 -17.48 -25.51 -10.35
C ASP A 241 -16.92 -24.35 -9.51
N MET A 242 -17.03 -24.43 -8.17
CA MET A 242 -16.46 -23.43 -7.28
C MET A 242 -14.92 -23.41 -7.34
N LYS A 243 -14.27 -24.59 -7.40
CA LYS A 243 -12.82 -24.69 -7.59
C LYS A 243 -12.38 -24.11 -8.94
N ALA A 244 -13.10 -24.41 -10.01
CA ALA A 244 -12.81 -23.85 -11.34
C ALA A 244 -12.93 -22.32 -11.35
N VAL A 245 -13.94 -21.76 -10.68
CA VAL A 245 -14.10 -20.31 -10.49
C VAL A 245 -12.93 -19.71 -9.70
N ALA A 246 -12.48 -20.36 -8.63
CA ALA A 246 -11.35 -19.89 -7.84
C ALA A 246 -10.05 -19.80 -8.67
N ILE A 247 -9.80 -20.80 -9.52
CA ILE A 247 -8.67 -20.78 -10.47
C ILE A 247 -8.82 -19.62 -11.46
N ALA A 248 -9.99 -19.46 -12.07
CA ALA A 248 -10.25 -18.38 -13.02
C ALA A 248 -10.07 -16.98 -12.39
N LEU A 249 -10.50 -16.80 -11.13
CA LEU A 249 -10.30 -15.57 -10.37
C LEU A 249 -8.81 -15.31 -10.13
N LEU A 250 -8.03 -16.33 -9.76
CA LEU A 250 -6.57 -16.20 -9.58
C LEU A 250 -5.89 -15.79 -10.89
N ASP A 251 -6.26 -16.40 -12.00
CA ASP A 251 -5.76 -16.05 -13.33
C ASP A 251 -6.12 -14.60 -13.68
N GLU A 252 -7.36 -14.16 -13.42
CA GLU A 252 -7.79 -12.79 -13.63
C GLU A 252 -6.98 -11.80 -12.79
N ARG A 253 -6.79 -12.06 -11.48
CA ARG A 253 -5.94 -11.23 -10.60
C ARG A 253 -4.52 -11.12 -11.15
N HIS A 254 -3.97 -12.24 -11.59
CA HIS A 254 -2.61 -12.28 -12.11
C HIS A 254 -2.49 -11.44 -13.39
N GLN A 255 -3.42 -11.58 -14.32
CA GLN A 255 -3.48 -10.75 -15.54
C GLN A 255 -3.70 -9.26 -15.24
N ASP A 256 -4.55 -8.93 -14.27
CA ASP A 256 -4.77 -7.56 -13.81
C ASP A 256 -3.49 -6.92 -13.25
N ARG A 257 -2.71 -7.69 -12.47
CA ARG A 257 -1.43 -7.24 -11.93
C ARG A 257 -0.40 -6.99 -13.02
N ILE A 258 -0.28 -7.90 -13.99
CA ILE A 258 0.59 -7.70 -15.16
C ILE A 258 0.19 -6.42 -15.90
N LYS A 259 -1.10 -6.23 -16.19
CA LYS A 259 -1.59 -5.01 -16.85
C LYS A 259 -1.34 -3.75 -16.01
N ALA A 260 -1.50 -3.83 -14.69
CA ALA A 260 -1.20 -2.72 -13.80
C ALA A 260 0.29 -2.37 -13.81
N PHE A 261 1.17 -3.37 -13.84
CA PHE A 261 2.61 -3.20 -13.96
C PHE A 261 3.00 -2.60 -15.32
N GLU A 262 2.39 -3.07 -16.40
CA GLU A 262 2.58 -2.52 -17.75
C GLU A 262 2.11 -1.07 -17.89
N ARG A 263 1.18 -0.61 -17.06
CA ARG A 263 0.77 0.79 -17.00
C ARG A 263 1.70 1.63 -16.13
N HIS A 264 2.00 1.13 -14.93
CA HIS A 264 2.79 1.81 -13.91
C HIS A 264 3.61 0.79 -13.10
N PHE A 265 4.82 0.50 -13.57
CA PHE A 265 5.70 -0.44 -12.87
C PHE A 265 6.09 0.11 -11.50
N ASN A 266 6.24 -0.79 -10.52
CA ASN A 266 6.84 -0.51 -9.22
C ASN A 266 7.42 -1.81 -8.65
N PHE A 267 8.40 -1.68 -7.74
CA PHE A 267 9.14 -2.82 -7.21
C PHE A 267 8.25 -3.79 -6.40
N THR A 268 7.31 -3.28 -5.61
CA THR A 268 6.39 -4.14 -4.83
C THR A 268 5.55 -5.03 -5.75
N LEU A 269 4.96 -4.46 -6.81
CA LEU A 269 4.16 -5.21 -7.77
C LEU A 269 5.01 -6.19 -8.57
N TYR A 270 6.25 -5.81 -8.93
CA TYR A 270 7.23 -6.71 -9.54
C TYR A 270 7.47 -7.96 -8.68
N GLN A 271 7.78 -7.77 -7.39
CA GLN A 271 8.00 -8.87 -6.46
C GLN A 271 6.75 -9.74 -6.27
N GLN A 272 5.57 -9.12 -6.18
CA GLN A 272 4.30 -9.85 -6.07
C GLN A 272 4.08 -10.74 -7.30
N ILE A 273 4.22 -10.21 -8.52
CA ILE A 273 4.03 -11.00 -9.75
C ILE A 273 5.05 -12.14 -9.81
N LEU A 274 6.33 -11.88 -9.49
CA LEU A 274 7.35 -12.94 -9.49
C LEU A 274 7.18 -14.00 -8.42
N SER A 275 6.62 -13.65 -7.27
CA SER A 275 6.29 -14.63 -6.25
C SER A 275 5.18 -15.59 -6.70
N GLU A 276 4.36 -15.17 -7.66
CA GLU A 276 3.27 -15.97 -8.23
C GLU A 276 3.71 -16.74 -9.47
N ASP A 277 4.44 -16.09 -10.37
CA ASP A 277 4.99 -16.70 -11.57
C ASP A 277 6.42 -16.18 -11.85
N PRO A 278 7.45 -16.93 -11.42
CA PRO A 278 8.85 -16.58 -11.68
C PRO A 278 9.22 -16.53 -13.16
N THR A 279 8.45 -17.18 -14.04
CA THR A 279 8.76 -17.24 -15.47
C THR A 279 8.55 -15.89 -16.18
N LEU A 280 7.78 -14.99 -15.56
CA LEU A 280 7.52 -13.65 -16.09
C LEU A 280 8.66 -12.64 -15.88
N LYS A 281 9.74 -13.02 -15.19
CA LYS A 281 10.89 -12.13 -14.92
C LYS A 281 11.38 -11.40 -16.17
N ASP A 282 11.64 -12.11 -17.25
CA ASP A 282 12.16 -11.51 -18.47
C ASP A 282 11.14 -10.57 -19.13
N HIS A 283 9.84 -10.91 -19.10
CA HIS A 283 8.76 -10.06 -19.60
C HIS A 283 8.69 -8.75 -18.80
N LEU A 284 8.64 -8.85 -17.46
CA LEU A 284 8.56 -7.68 -16.59
C LEU A 284 9.77 -6.76 -16.75
N LEU A 285 10.99 -7.31 -16.84
CA LEU A 285 12.19 -6.54 -17.12
C LEU A 285 12.15 -5.86 -18.49
N GLN A 286 11.65 -6.54 -19.52
CA GLN A 286 11.46 -5.94 -20.85
C GLN A 286 10.45 -4.79 -20.81
N VAL A 287 9.35 -4.92 -20.06
CA VAL A 287 8.37 -3.85 -19.84
C VAL A 287 9.03 -2.64 -19.17
N THR A 288 9.81 -2.85 -18.09
CA THR A 288 10.54 -1.77 -17.41
C THR A 288 11.56 -1.10 -18.35
N ARG A 289 12.35 -1.88 -19.10
CA ARG A 289 13.30 -1.36 -20.10
C ARG A 289 12.62 -0.54 -21.18
N LYS A 290 11.51 -1.03 -21.74
CA LYS A 290 10.74 -0.34 -22.77
C LYS A 290 10.24 1.00 -22.26
N GLN A 291 9.66 1.03 -21.06
CA GLN A 291 9.18 2.28 -20.47
C GLN A 291 10.32 3.25 -20.20
N MET A 292 11.45 2.78 -19.66
CA MET A 292 12.56 3.69 -19.31
C MET A 292 13.38 4.19 -20.49
N PHE A 293 13.62 3.34 -21.48
CA PHE A 293 14.62 3.62 -22.53
C PHE A 293 14.01 3.84 -23.92
N GLN A 294 12.78 3.40 -24.17
CA GLN A 294 12.18 3.44 -25.51
C GLN A 294 10.96 4.35 -25.59
N ASP A 295 10.16 4.41 -24.53
CA ASP A 295 8.98 5.29 -24.50
C ASP A 295 9.39 6.75 -24.38
N LYS A 296 8.94 7.57 -25.33
CA LYS A 296 9.16 9.03 -25.34
C LYS A 296 8.32 9.79 -24.32
N ARG A 297 7.72 9.09 -23.35
CA ARG A 297 6.87 9.72 -22.33
C ARG A 297 7.75 10.51 -21.36
N LEU A 298 7.23 11.63 -20.87
CA LEU A 298 7.88 12.39 -19.81
C LEU A 298 7.80 11.55 -18.53
N MET A 299 8.89 10.88 -18.20
CA MET A 299 9.06 10.18 -16.92
C MET A 299 9.17 11.21 -15.80
N VAL A 300 8.60 10.91 -14.64
CA VAL A 300 8.83 11.71 -13.43
C VAL A 300 9.95 11.09 -12.59
N SER A 301 10.53 11.86 -11.66
CA SER A 301 11.64 11.35 -10.83
C SER A 301 11.30 10.06 -10.08
N SER A 302 10.05 9.86 -9.67
CA SER A 302 9.65 8.65 -8.95
C SER A 302 9.67 7.40 -9.83
N ASP A 303 9.60 7.52 -11.17
CA ASP A 303 9.66 6.36 -12.06
C ASP A 303 11.09 5.84 -12.20
N TYR A 304 12.08 6.73 -12.25
CA TYR A 304 13.49 6.33 -12.21
C TYR A 304 13.85 5.64 -10.89
N GLN A 305 13.32 6.12 -9.77
CA GLN A 305 13.51 5.46 -8.47
C GLN A 305 12.98 4.02 -8.50
N LYS A 306 11.74 3.83 -8.93
CA LYS A 306 11.12 2.49 -9.05
C LYS A 306 11.92 1.58 -10.00
N ALA A 307 12.43 2.13 -11.11
CA ALA A 307 13.21 1.37 -12.07
C ALA A 307 14.57 0.96 -11.48
N ALA A 308 15.20 1.86 -10.72
CA ALA A 308 16.45 1.57 -10.03
C ALA A 308 16.28 0.45 -9.00
N GLU A 309 15.17 0.42 -8.26
CA GLU A 309 14.86 -0.67 -7.33
C GLU A 309 14.72 -2.03 -8.04
N ILE A 310 14.04 -2.07 -9.18
CA ILE A 310 13.89 -3.28 -9.99
C ILE A 310 15.24 -3.73 -10.58
N PHE A 311 15.97 -2.83 -11.25
CA PHE A 311 17.25 -3.18 -11.88
C PHE A 311 18.35 -3.51 -10.87
N LYS A 312 18.35 -2.87 -9.68
CA LYS A 312 19.24 -3.24 -8.58
C LYS A 312 19.14 -4.73 -8.23
N ALA A 313 17.93 -5.27 -8.21
CA ALA A 313 17.71 -6.66 -7.83
C ALA A 313 18.07 -7.67 -8.93
N GLU A 314 18.10 -7.24 -10.20
CA GLU A 314 17.96 -8.19 -11.32
C GLU A 314 18.95 -8.00 -12.46
N SER A 315 19.40 -6.78 -12.73
CA SER A 315 20.21 -6.45 -13.90
C SER A 315 21.12 -5.24 -13.62
N PRO A 316 22.36 -5.49 -13.19
CA PRO A 316 23.34 -4.44 -12.95
C PRO A 316 23.65 -3.59 -14.20
N ASP A 317 23.59 -4.20 -15.39
CA ASP A 317 23.82 -3.51 -16.67
C ASP A 317 22.68 -2.52 -17.00
N ASP A 318 21.42 -2.91 -16.76
CA ASP A 318 20.29 -1.99 -16.95
C ASP A 318 20.32 -0.84 -15.93
N LEU A 319 20.84 -1.08 -14.74
CA LEU A 319 21.02 -0.04 -13.73
C LEU A 319 22.07 0.99 -14.16
N LEU A 320 23.14 0.57 -14.84
CA LEU A 320 24.11 1.46 -15.47
C LEU A 320 23.49 2.27 -16.61
N ASN A 321 22.75 1.62 -17.50
CA ASN A 321 22.03 2.31 -18.57
C ASN A 321 21.01 3.32 -18.02
N LEU A 322 20.34 2.99 -16.92
CA LEU A 322 19.42 3.89 -16.22
C LEU A 322 20.13 5.14 -15.72
N TYR A 323 21.31 4.99 -15.13
CA TYR A 323 22.12 6.12 -14.68
C TYR A 323 22.51 7.05 -15.82
N ASP A 324 23.00 6.49 -16.93
CA ASP A 324 23.42 7.27 -18.10
C ASP A 324 22.24 7.97 -18.79
N ALA A 325 21.03 7.43 -18.66
CA ALA A 325 19.80 8.00 -19.17
C ALA A 325 19.17 9.06 -18.25
N LEU A 326 19.64 9.25 -17.01
CA LEU A 326 19.04 10.19 -16.06
C LEU A 326 19.11 11.63 -16.60
N PRO A 327 17.97 12.32 -16.77
CA PRO A 327 17.97 13.73 -17.12
C PRO A 327 18.69 14.53 -16.03
N GLY A 328 19.59 15.45 -16.42
CA GLY A 328 20.38 16.23 -15.46
C GLY A 328 19.56 16.99 -14.42
N HIS A 329 18.30 17.34 -14.74
CA HIS A 329 17.35 18.01 -13.85
C HIS A 329 16.47 17.07 -13.01
N MET A 330 16.36 15.78 -13.37
CA MET A 330 15.65 14.74 -12.60
C MET A 330 16.59 13.93 -11.71
N ASN A 331 17.76 14.49 -11.48
CA ASN A 331 18.85 13.87 -10.77
C ASN A 331 18.65 13.99 -9.25
N THR A 332 17.56 13.42 -8.76
CA THR A 332 17.21 13.43 -7.33
C THR A 332 18.23 12.64 -6.53
N ALA A 333 18.51 13.10 -5.31
CA ALA A 333 19.49 12.48 -4.43
C ALA A 333 19.14 11.02 -4.13
N GLU A 334 17.84 10.71 -4.06
CA GLU A 334 17.28 9.41 -3.72
C GLU A 334 17.54 8.35 -4.81
N THR A 335 17.23 8.67 -6.07
CA THR A 335 17.47 7.74 -7.21
C THR A 335 18.96 7.43 -7.34
N LYS A 336 19.78 8.48 -7.25
CA LYS A 336 21.24 8.38 -7.19
C LYS A 336 21.70 7.48 -6.05
N LYS A 337 21.17 7.68 -4.84
CA LYS A 337 21.53 6.87 -3.66
C LYS A 337 21.27 5.39 -3.90
N ILE A 338 20.14 5.02 -4.50
CA ILE A 338 19.83 3.62 -4.81
C ILE A 338 20.84 3.04 -5.81
N ILE A 339 21.11 3.76 -6.90
CA ILE A 339 22.06 3.35 -7.92
C ILE A 339 23.47 3.21 -7.35
N PHE A 340 23.94 4.21 -6.59
CA PHE A 340 25.28 4.20 -6.01
C PHE A 340 25.47 3.09 -4.99
N ASN A 341 24.52 2.90 -4.09
CA ASN A 341 24.59 1.81 -3.12
C ASN A 341 24.63 0.46 -3.84
N ALA A 342 23.82 0.28 -4.90
CA ALA A 342 23.85 -0.94 -5.70
C ALA A 342 25.21 -1.16 -6.39
N PHE A 343 25.81 -0.13 -6.97
CA PHE A 343 27.13 -0.23 -7.59
C PHE A 343 28.24 -0.49 -6.58
N ALA A 344 28.17 0.16 -5.41
CA ALA A 344 29.11 -0.05 -4.30
C ALA A 344 29.06 -1.49 -3.76
N GLU A 345 27.85 -2.06 -3.66
CA GLU A 345 27.60 -3.42 -3.20
C GLU A 345 27.94 -4.48 -4.29
N SER A 346 28.06 -4.08 -5.56
CA SER A 346 28.23 -4.99 -6.68
C SER A 346 29.57 -5.72 -6.63
N ASP A 347 29.55 -7.03 -6.94
CA ASP A 347 30.77 -7.82 -7.11
C ASP A 347 31.47 -7.53 -8.45
N VAL A 348 30.82 -6.84 -9.39
CA VAL A 348 31.37 -6.50 -10.71
C VAL A 348 32.33 -5.31 -10.58
N PRO A 349 33.66 -5.48 -10.85
CA PRO A 349 34.64 -4.41 -10.66
C PRO A 349 34.38 -3.15 -11.48
N ALA A 350 33.83 -3.30 -12.69
CA ALA A 350 33.51 -2.16 -13.57
C ALA A 350 32.44 -1.25 -12.96
N LEU A 351 31.42 -1.82 -12.31
CA LEU A 351 30.35 -1.04 -11.65
C LEU A 351 30.87 -0.35 -10.39
N ARG A 352 31.72 -1.01 -9.61
CA ARG A 352 32.39 -0.38 -8.47
C ARG A 352 33.27 0.79 -8.90
N ALA A 353 34.10 0.60 -9.92
CA ALA A 353 34.93 1.66 -10.48
C ALA A 353 34.06 2.83 -10.95
N LYS A 354 32.94 2.54 -11.63
CA LYS A 354 32.00 3.58 -12.05
C LYS A 354 31.40 4.32 -10.86
N ALA A 355 30.97 3.64 -9.80
CA ALA A 355 30.46 4.32 -8.62
C ALA A 355 31.52 5.19 -7.93
N LEU A 356 32.79 4.79 -7.90
CA LEU A 356 33.87 5.65 -7.39
C LEU A 356 34.01 6.93 -8.23
N GLU A 357 33.98 6.84 -9.57
CA GLU A 357 33.99 8.03 -10.45
C GLU A 357 32.82 8.97 -10.13
N LEU A 358 31.64 8.40 -9.86
CA LEU A 358 30.43 9.15 -9.57
C LEU A 358 30.45 9.78 -8.18
N ILE A 359 31.01 9.09 -7.19
CA ILE A 359 31.28 9.64 -5.86
C ILE A 359 32.28 10.79 -5.95
N GLU A 360 33.38 10.61 -6.70
CA GLU A 360 34.39 11.66 -6.90
C GLU A 360 33.76 12.89 -7.57
N SER A 361 32.97 12.68 -8.63
CA SER A 361 32.22 13.76 -9.29
C SER A 361 31.20 14.40 -8.34
N GLY A 362 30.55 13.60 -7.50
CA GLY A 362 29.59 14.04 -6.49
C GLY A 362 30.22 14.92 -5.42
N LEU A 363 31.38 14.51 -4.91
CA LEU A 363 32.22 15.27 -3.96
C LEU A 363 32.72 16.57 -4.59
N LYS A 364 33.23 16.54 -5.82
CA LYS A 364 33.63 17.76 -6.55
C LYS A 364 32.45 18.72 -6.72
N GLY A 365 31.27 18.21 -7.05
CA GLY A 365 30.04 18.99 -7.14
C GLY A 365 29.57 19.54 -5.79
N ALA A 366 29.66 18.76 -4.71
CA ALA A 366 29.36 19.20 -3.36
C ALA A 366 30.34 20.30 -2.90
N LYS A 367 31.64 20.12 -3.11
CA LYS A 367 32.67 21.14 -2.86
C LYS A 367 32.38 22.43 -3.64
N ARG A 368 32.05 22.34 -4.93
CA ARG A 368 31.71 23.51 -5.73
C ARG A 368 30.50 24.23 -5.15
N ARG A 369 29.41 23.51 -4.85
CA ARG A 369 28.21 24.11 -4.23
C ARG A 369 28.53 24.77 -2.89
N VAL A 370 29.33 24.14 -2.05
CA VAL A 370 29.78 24.74 -0.78
C VAL A 370 30.57 26.03 -1.05
N ASN A 371 31.47 26.04 -2.02
CA ASN A 371 32.20 27.24 -2.41
C ASN A 371 31.27 28.33 -2.97
N ASP A 372 30.32 27.98 -3.83
CA ASP A 372 29.34 28.91 -4.40
C ASP A 372 28.48 29.53 -3.29
N GLU A 373 28.00 28.72 -2.34
CA GLU A 373 27.24 29.18 -1.17
C GLU A 373 28.10 30.05 -0.24
N VAL A 374 29.36 29.68 -0.01
CA VAL A 374 30.32 30.50 0.74
C VAL A 374 30.56 31.83 0.03
N GLU A 375 30.66 31.86 -1.30
CA GLU A 375 30.84 33.11 -2.06
C GLU A 375 29.58 33.99 -2.01
N ILE A 376 28.39 33.38 -2.05
CA ILE A 376 27.11 34.11 -1.89
C ILE A 376 27.01 34.72 -0.50
N VAL A 377 27.31 33.96 0.55
CA VAL A 377 27.23 34.43 1.95
C VAL A 377 28.39 35.39 2.28
N PHE A 378 29.57 35.14 1.71
CA PHE A 378 30.80 35.91 1.89
C PHE A 378 31.36 36.38 0.54
N PRO A 379 30.79 37.45 -0.05
CA PRO A 379 31.34 38.04 -1.25
C PRO A 379 32.83 38.39 -1.05
N TYR A 380 33.67 38.12 -2.05
CA TYR A 380 35.14 38.27 -2.03
C TYR A 380 35.92 37.20 -1.25
N PHE A 381 35.30 36.10 -0.81
CA PHE A 381 36.02 34.99 -0.18
C PHE A 381 37.10 34.39 -1.09
N GLY A 382 36.80 34.21 -2.38
CA GLY A 382 37.77 33.76 -3.38
C GLY A 382 38.97 34.72 -3.50
N ASP A 383 38.72 36.01 -3.69
CA ASP A 383 39.77 37.03 -3.77
C ASP A 383 40.64 37.09 -2.50
N ALA A 384 40.02 36.90 -1.32
CA ALA A 384 40.74 36.84 -0.06
C ALA A 384 41.62 35.59 0.04
N TYR A 385 41.13 34.44 -0.44
CA TYR A 385 41.87 33.19 -0.48
C TYR A 385 43.04 33.24 -1.46
N ASP A 386 42.81 33.69 -2.70
CA ASP A 386 43.83 33.85 -3.75
C ASP A 386 44.92 34.85 -3.32
N TRP A 387 44.52 35.95 -2.67
CA TRP A 387 45.47 36.89 -2.10
C TRP A 387 46.31 36.26 -0.99
N LEU A 388 45.72 35.40 -0.15
CA LEU A 388 46.41 34.68 0.92
C LEU A 388 47.41 33.68 0.35
N GLU A 389 47.02 32.91 -0.68
CA GLU A 389 47.87 31.92 -1.35
C GLU A 389 49.05 32.59 -2.05
N MET A 390 48.81 33.66 -2.82
CA MET A 390 49.87 34.48 -3.43
C MET A 390 50.86 35.02 -2.39
N MET A 391 50.37 35.47 -1.23
CA MET A 391 51.24 36.01 -0.18
C MET A 391 52.02 34.92 0.57
N ILE A 392 51.54 33.67 0.57
CA ILE A 392 52.29 32.50 1.06
C ILE A 392 53.38 32.10 0.06
N ASP A 393 53.05 32.03 -1.23
CA ASP A 393 53.98 31.67 -2.31
C ASP A 393 55.12 32.68 -2.47
N ASP A 394 54.82 33.97 -2.28
CA ASP A 394 55.80 35.05 -2.21
C ASP A 394 56.71 34.97 -0.95
N GLY A 395 56.49 33.99 -0.07
CA GLY A 395 57.21 33.82 1.20
C GLY A 395 56.94 34.93 2.23
N LYS A 396 55.96 35.81 1.97
CA LYS A 396 55.57 36.92 2.86
C LYS A 396 54.74 36.42 4.04
N PHE A 397 54.07 35.27 3.91
CA PHE A 397 53.44 34.53 4.98
C PHE A 397 53.99 33.10 5.08
N THR A 398 53.94 32.53 6.28
CA THR A 398 54.15 31.09 6.51
C THR A 398 52.82 30.45 6.91
N ILE A 399 52.58 29.19 6.52
CA ILE A 399 51.35 28.43 6.86
C ILE A 399 51.13 28.31 8.38
N LYS A 400 52.19 28.45 9.20
CA LYS A 400 52.07 28.55 10.66
C LYS A 400 51.63 29.96 11.05
N ALA A 401 50.62 30.04 11.93
CA ALA A 401 50.18 31.27 12.59
C ALA A 401 51.42 32.10 13.01
N PRO A 402 51.44 33.41 12.76
CA PRO A 402 52.62 34.21 13.01
C PRO A 402 52.90 34.22 14.51
N GLY A 403 53.80 33.34 14.94
CA GLY A 403 54.43 33.40 16.24
C GLY A 403 55.29 34.66 16.26
N ASP A 404 54.72 35.74 16.79
CA ASP A 404 55.38 36.86 17.45
C ASP A 404 56.67 37.39 16.79
N ARG A 405 56.70 37.44 15.45
CA ARG A 405 57.81 38.08 14.73
C ARG A 405 57.59 39.58 14.74
N LYS A 406 58.30 40.27 15.63
CA LYS A 406 58.52 41.71 15.65
C LYS A 406 59.23 42.17 14.35
N ASN A 407 58.54 42.12 13.21
CA ASN A 407 59.10 42.55 11.93
C ASN A 407 58.93 44.07 11.76
N ARG A 408 60.07 44.76 11.61
CA ARG A 408 60.16 46.22 11.49
C ARG A 408 59.82 46.75 10.10
N ASP A 409 59.61 45.90 9.10
CA ASP A 409 59.30 46.31 7.73
C ASP A 409 57.88 46.92 7.62
N PRO A 410 57.76 48.21 7.23
CA PRO A 410 56.46 48.89 7.03
C PRO A 410 55.57 48.22 5.97
N ALA A 411 56.13 47.60 4.93
CA ALA A 411 55.35 46.92 3.90
C ALA A 411 54.68 45.67 4.46
N ILE A 412 55.40 44.91 5.29
CA ILE A 412 54.88 43.74 6.00
C ILE A 412 53.82 44.17 7.03
N ARG A 413 54.02 45.28 7.74
CA ARG A 413 53.02 45.84 8.68
C ARG A 413 51.72 46.25 7.98
N ASN A 414 51.80 46.89 6.81
CA ASN A 414 50.61 47.27 6.05
C ASN A 414 49.89 46.06 5.45
N ALA A 415 50.63 45.03 5.03
CA ALA A 415 50.06 43.77 4.59
C ALA A 415 49.37 43.01 5.74
N ILE A 416 49.97 42.99 6.93
CA ILE A 416 49.37 42.43 8.15
C ILE A 416 48.12 43.23 8.54
N ALA A 417 48.16 44.57 8.53
CA ALA A 417 46.99 45.38 8.86
C ALA A 417 45.83 45.19 7.87
N ARG A 418 46.12 45.00 6.57
CA ARG A 418 45.09 44.62 5.58
C ARG A 418 44.57 43.21 5.81
N ARG A 419 45.44 42.25 6.14
CA ARG A 419 45.06 40.87 6.50
C ARG A 419 44.14 40.86 7.71
N GLU A 420 44.54 41.50 8.81
CA GLU A 420 43.74 41.60 10.03
C GLU A 420 42.41 42.27 9.75
N LYS A 421 42.36 43.36 8.97
CA LYS A 421 41.11 44.00 8.59
C LYS A 421 40.19 43.12 7.74
N MET A 422 40.75 42.27 6.87
CA MET A 422 39.95 41.32 6.07
C MET A 422 39.50 40.11 6.90
N LEU A 423 40.35 39.61 7.80
CA LEU A 423 40.02 38.53 8.73
C LEU A 423 39.02 38.98 9.80
N GLU A 424 39.13 40.21 10.30
CA GLU A 424 38.19 40.83 11.23
C GLU A 424 36.83 41.01 10.56
N LYS A 425 36.78 41.52 9.31
CA LYS A 425 35.54 41.53 8.51
C LYS A 425 34.97 40.14 8.22
N PHE A 426 35.84 39.15 8.01
CA PHE A 426 35.44 37.76 7.80
C PHE A 426 34.85 37.16 9.09
N VAL A 427 35.50 37.37 10.23
CA VAL A 427 35.05 36.93 11.57
C VAL A 427 33.77 37.63 11.98
N GLU A 428 33.65 38.95 11.78
CA GLU A 428 32.42 39.74 12.00
C GLU A 428 31.24 39.20 11.19
N LYS A 429 31.48 38.78 9.93
CA LYS A 429 30.45 38.18 9.08
C LYS A 429 30.17 36.71 9.41
N ALA A 430 31.17 35.94 9.82
CA ALA A 430 31.08 34.48 10.01
C ALA A 430 30.54 34.08 11.39
N ILE A 431 30.74 34.90 12.42
CA ILE A 431 30.21 34.65 13.77
C ILE A 431 28.76 35.12 13.89
N GLY A 432 28.30 36.01 13.01
CA GLY A 432 27.01 36.68 13.15
C GLY A 432 27.01 37.53 14.40
N ASP A 433 27.49 38.77 14.28
CA ASP A 433 27.45 39.75 15.37
C ASP A 433 26.00 39.87 15.93
N PRO A 434 25.73 39.44 17.17
CA PRO A 434 24.38 39.46 17.74
C PRO A 434 23.91 40.86 18.12
N GLU A 435 24.79 41.87 18.13
CA GLU A 435 24.46 43.24 18.57
C GLU A 435 24.40 44.26 17.43
N ARG A 436 24.86 43.93 16.23
CA ARG A 436 24.46 44.69 15.04
C ARG A 436 23.07 44.23 14.63
N GLU A 437 22.09 45.12 14.80
CA GLU A 437 20.87 45.10 13.97
C GLU A 437 21.35 45.12 12.51
N TRP A 438 21.49 43.92 11.95
CA TRP A 438 21.33 43.77 10.52
C TRP A 438 19.99 44.44 10.22
N GLU A 439 19.94 45.36 9.26
CA GLU A 439 18.73 45.41 8.43
C GLU A 439 18.57 43.96 7.99
N ASP A 440 17.64 43.24 8.63
CA ASP A 440 17.38 41.87 8.29
C ASP A 440 17.24 41.91 6.76
N PRO A 441 18.01 41.16 5.97
CA PRO A 441 17.78 41.11 4.53
C PRO A 441 16.33 40.65 4.20
N MET A 442 15.58 40.25 5.24
CA MET A 442 14.18 39.89 5.29
C MET A 442 13.26 40.96 5.90
N ASP A 443 13.76 42.13 6.28
CA ASP A 443 12.96 43.26 6.75
C ASP A 443 12.05 43.73 5.60
N GLY A 444 10.73 43.71 5.84
CA GLY A 444 9.71 43.91 4.81
C GLY A 444 9.16 42.64 4.13
N TYR A 445 9.63 41.44 4.48
CA TYR A 445 9.04 40.17 4.02
C TYR A 445 8.18 39.53 5.11
N ASN A 446 6.99 39.05 4.73
CA ASN A 446 6.10 38.36 5.66
C ASN A 446 6.70 36.99 6.03
N SER A 447 6.85 36.70 7.32
CA SER A 447 7.46 35.46 7.86
C SER A 447 6.69 34.19 7.47
N ASP A 448 5.44 34.32 7.07
CA ASP A 448 4.58 33.24 6.59
C ASP A 448 4.73 32.96 5.08
N ASP A 449 5.46 33.79 4.34
CA ASP A 449 5.71 33.55 2.92
C ASP A 449 6.73 32.42 2.73
N SER A 450 6.42 31.48 1.83
CA SER A 450 7.36 30.46 1.34
C SER A 450 8.68 31.06 0.85
N GLY A 451 8.66 32.30 0.33
CA GLY A 451 9.86 33.05 -0.04
C GLY A 451 10.76 33.40 1.16
N TYR A 452 10.17 33.67 2.33
CA TYR A 452 10.89 33.96 3.56
C TYR A 452 11.66 32.70 4.04
N ARG A 453 10.99 31.54 4.08
CA ARG A 453 11.67 30.29 4.50
C ARG A 453 12.81 29.90 3.56
N ASN A 454 12.59 29.98 2.24
CA ASN A 454 13.62 29.67 1.25
C ASN A 454 14.83 30.60 1.34
N ARG A 455 14.63 31.90 1.58
CA ARG A 455 15.74 32.85 1.75
C ARG A 455 16.45 32.69 3.10
N LYS A 456 15.72 32.38 4.18
CA LYS A 456 16.32 32.07 5.48
C LYS A 456 17.21 30.82 5.42
N GLN A 457 16.77 29.79 4.70
CA GLN A 457 17.59 28.60 4.43
C GLN A 457 18.84 28.92 3.61
N ARG A 458 18.74 29.84 2.63
CA ARG A 458 19.90 30.34 1.86
C ARG A 458 20.85 31.23 2.65
N ALA A 459 20.38 31.87 3.72
CA ALA A 459 21.22 32.71 4.58
C ALA A 459 22.08 31.88 5.56
N ALA A 460 21.70 30.63 5.81
CA ALA A 460 22.44 29.67 6.62
C ALA A 460 22.50 28.30 5.92
N PRO A 461 23.18 28.20 4.75
CA PRO A 461 23.23 26.97 3.99
C PRO A 461 23.94 25.88 4.79
N ASP A 462 23.40 24.66 4.78
CA ASP A 462 24.09 23.50 5.35
C ASP A 462 25.26 23.10 4.44
N LEU A 463 26.43 23.65 4.75
CA LEU A 463 27.67 23.36 4.01
C LEU A 463 28.20 21.95 4.24
N LYS A 464 27.65 21.20 5.21
CA LYS A 464 28.15 19.88 5.62
C LYS A 464 27.34 18.75 5.02
N GLU A 465 26.02 18.87 4.99
CA GLU A 465 25.11 17.78 4.59
C GLU A 465 25.50 17.14 3.25
N GLY A 466 25.75 17.98 2.24
CA GLY A 466 26.11 17.51 0.90
C GLY A 466 27.46 16.79 0.83
N ILE A 467 28.41 17.08 1.73
CA ILE A 467 29.73 16.42 1.79
C ILE A 467 29.64 15.17 2.67
N LEU A 468 28.98 15.27 3.83
CA LEU A 468 28.81 14.16 4.78
C LEU A 468 28.10 12.98 4.14
N TYR A 469 27.12 13.22 3.28
CA TYR A 469 26.46 12.17 2.50
C TYR A 469 27.46 11.31 1.71
N TRP A 470 28.38 11.92 0.96
CA TRP A 470 29.36 11.18 0.16
C TRP A 470 30.43 10.50 1.03
N LEU A 471 30.82 11.14 2.13
CA LEU A 471 31.74 10.54 3.09
C LEU A 471 31.12 9.33 3.80
N GLU A 472 29.82 9.34 4.08
CA GLU A 472 29.09 8.19 4.61
C GLU A 472 29.08 7.03 3.61
N VAL A 473 28.84 7.31 2.32
CA VAL A 473 28.90 6.30 1.25
C VAL A 473 30.30 5.69 1.15
N LEU A 474 31.35 6.51 1.18
CA LEU A 474 32.75 6.02 1.18
C LEU A 474 33.12 5.25 2.46
N GLY A 475 32.64 5.70 3.61
CA GLY A 475 32.87 5.04 4.90
C GLY A 475 32.28 3.63 4.97
N ASN A 476 31.21 3.38 4.21
CA ASN A 476 30.56 2.07 4.08
C ASN A 476 31.06 1.26 2.86
N TRP A 477 32.09 1.73 2.15
CA TRP A 477 32.58 1.08 0.95
C TRP A 477 33.28 -0.26 1.27
N LYS A 478 33.00 -1.30 0.46
CA LYS A 478 33.47 -2.68 0.70
C LYS A 478 35.00 -2.81 0.72
N SER A 479 35.69 -2.03 -0.10
CA SER A 479 37.16 -2.02 -0.20
C SER A 479 37.75 -0.72 0.32
N ARG A 480 38.37 -0.77 1.50
CA ARG A 480 39.02 0.40 2.09
C ARG A 480 40.08 1.02 1.17
N GLU A 481 40.85 0.19 0.46
CA GLU A 481 41.88 0.66 -0.48
C GLU A 481 41.29 1.40 -1.69
N GLU A 482 40.10 0.99 -2.15
CA GLU A 482 39.39 1.69 -3.23
C GLU A 482 38.84 3.02 -2.76
N ALA A 483 38.26 3.05 -1.55
CA ALA A 483 37.70 4.26 -0.95
C ALA A 483 38.77 5.31 -0.64
N GLU A 484 39.95 4.91 -0.16
CA GLU A 484 41.07 5.82 0.14
C GLU A 484 41.69 6.48 -1.11
N ARG A 485 41.38 6.00 -2.32
CA ARG A 485 41.86 6.61 -3.58
C ARG A 485 41.00 7.77 -4.07
N VAL A 486 39.77 7.89 -3.58
CA VAL A 486 38.83 8.98 -3.88
C VAL A 486 38.98 10.09 -2.86
#